data_AF-A0AB38I6N9-F1
#
_entry.id   AF-A0AB38I6N9-F1
#
_cell.length_a   1.000
_cell.length_b   1.000
_cell.length_c   1.000
_cell.angle_alpha   90.00
_cell.angle_beta   90.00
_cell.angle_gamma   90.00
#
_symmetry.space_group_name_H-M   'P 1'
#
loop_
_entity.id
_entity.type
_entity.pdbx_description
1 polymer ?
#
loop_
_entity_poly.entity_id
_entity_poly.type
_entity_poly.pdbx_seq_one_letter_code
_entity_poly.pdbx_strand_id
1 'polypeptide(L)'
;MWDGLDTYVEVLVEKVDLKVLFGPVCRRYRVPLTNGKGSSDINSRRRMLQRYRAHAEAGRNVVLLYFGDHDPAGLDIARVVKSNLLECANIRDVGFDPTPIQVVRVGLDAGQIDALDLPWIDNLETGSGKNLADPRHPDHGKPYVKVYLGTHGPRKVEANALARNPAAARDLIEGAINEYIPPDWPIFHAERLLPHREAAREAFAALIARTGGSGAP
;
A
#
# COMPACT_ATOMS: atom_id res chain seq x y z
N MET A 1 -3.47 18.86 -3.42
CA MET A 1 -4.18 17.57 -3.12
C MET A 1 -3.96 17.14 -1.68
N TRP A 2 -2.76 17.29 -1.12
CA TRP A 2 -2.41 16.96 0.27
C TRP A 2 -2.29 18.20 1.16
N ASP A 3 -2.91 19.31 0.75
CA ASP A 3 -2.70 20.62 1.36
C ASP A 3 -3.49 20.72 2.66
N GLY A 4 -2.80 21.03 3.76
CA GLY A 4 -3.38 21.00 5.11
C GLY A 4 -3.27 19.66 5.83
N LEU A 5 -2.66 18.64 5.22
CA LEU A 5 -2.28 17.40 5.91
C LEU A 5 -0.80 17.42 6.29
N ASP A 6 -0.52 17.11 7.55
CA ASP A 6 0.83 16.93 8.09
C ASP A 6 1.46 15.58 7.68
N THR A 7 0.64 14.64 7.20
CA THR A 7 1.09 13.30 6.85
C THR A 7 0.70 12.95 5.41
N TYR A 8 1.67 12.41 4.68
CA TYR A 8 1.47 11.73 3.41
C TYR A 8 1.42 10.22 3.63
N VAL A 9 0.38 9.59 3.09
CA VAL A 9 0.15 8.14 3.20
C VAL A 9 0.20 7.51 1.81
N GLU A 10 0.94 6.41 1.68
CA GLU A 10 0.91 5.51 0.52
C GLU A 10 0.65 4.07 0.99
N VAL A 11 -0.08 3.29 0.20
CA VAL A 11 -0.38 1.88 0.47
C VAL A 11 0.41 0.98 -0.47
N LEU A 12 1.13 0.01 0.09
CA LEU A 12 1.83 -1.05 -0.64
C LEU A 12 1.16 -2.39 -0.34
N VAL A 13 0.72 -3.10 -1.37
CA VAL A 13 0.17 -4.44 -1.25
C VAL A 13 1.08 -5.46 -1.94
N GLU A 14 1.20 -6.67 -1.41
CA GLU A 14 1.97 -7.73 -2.08
C GLU A 14 1.19 -8.43 -3.20
N LYS A 15 -0.12 -8.61 -3.01
CA LYS A 15 -0.99 -9.37 -3.93
C LYS A 15 -1.84 -8.43 -4.80
N VAL A 16 -2.03 -8.82 -6.07
CA VAL A 16 -2.84 -8.03 -7.02
C VAL A 16 -4.31 -7.96 -6.61
N ASP A 17 -4.85 -9.01 -6.01
CA ASP A 17 -6.24 -9.06 -5.56
C ASP A 17 -6.55 -7.96 -4.52
N LEU A 18 -5.57 -7.65 -3.66
CA LEU A 18 -5.68 -6.55 -2.70
C LEU A 18 -5.77 -5.17 -3.37
N LYS A 19 -5.20 -5.00 -4.58
CA LYS A 19 -5.40 -3.75 -5.33
C LYS A 19 -6.85 -3.55 -5.72
N VAL A 20 -7.52 -4.62 -6.12
CA VAL A 20 -8.94 -4.59 -6.46
C VAL A 20 -9.77 -4.32 -5.20
N LEU A 21 -9.41 -4.97 -4.10
CA LEU A 21 -10.10 -4.89 -2.82
C LEU A 21 -10.04 -3.49 -2.19
N PHE A 22 -8.84 -2.92 -2.10
CA PHE A 22 -8.57 -1.63 -1.45
C PHE A 22 -8.71 -0.44 -2.40
N GLY A 23 -8.69 -0.69 -3.71
CA GLY A 23 -8.79 0.34 -4.75
C GLY A 23 -9.91 1.34 -4.52
N PRO A 24 -11.17 0.94 -4.23
CA PRO A 24 -12.26 1.88 -3.94
C PRO A 24 -11.95 2.84 -2.77
N VAL A 25 -11.43 2.31 -1.65
CA VAL A 25 -11.10 3.11 -0.46
C VAL A 25 -9.94 4.06 -0.75
N CYS A 26 -8.83 3.55 -1.28
CA CYS A 26 -7.66 4.37 -1.61
C CYS A 26 -8.00 5.49 -2.59
N ARG A 27 -8.88 5.24 -3.58
CA ARG A 27 -9.33 6.26 -4.54
C ARG A 27 -10.16 7.36 -3.88
N ARG A 28 -11.00 6.99 -2.90
CA ARG A 28 -11.83 7.92 -2.13
C ARG A 28 -10.96 8.88 -1.32
N TYR A 29 -9.93 8.37 -0.65
CA TYR A 29 -8.97 9.17 0.12
C TYR A 29 -7.85 9.81 -0.72
N ARG A 30 -7.76 9.50 -2.02
CA ARG A 30 -6.64 9.88 -2.91
C ARG A 30 -5.27 9.37 -2.45
N VAL A 31 -5.27 8.29 -1.70
CA VAL A 31 -4.06 7.58 -1.26
C VAL A 31 -3.53 6.71 -2.41
N PRO A 32 -2.26 6.83 -2.82
CA PRO A 32 -1.67 5.96 -3.82
C PRO A 32 -1.64 4.49 -3.37
N LEU A 33 -1.89 3.58 -4.31
CA LEU A 33 -1.93 2.13 -4.08
C LEU A 33 -1.00 1.40 -5.05
N THR A 34 0.12 0.91 -4.53
CA THR A 34 1.20 0.26 -5.27
C THR A 34 1.20 -1.26 -5.00
N ASN A 35 1.53 -2.09 -6.00
CA ASN A 35 1.75 -3.53 -5.79
C ASN A 35 3.25 -3.84 -5.77
N GLY A 36 3.71 -4.46 -4.68
CA GLY A 36 5.09 -4.88 -4.43
C GLY A 36 5.63 -5.93 -5.40
N LYS A 37 4.85 -6.98 -5.73
CA LYS A 37 5.32 -8.10 -6.58
C LYS A 37 5.52 -7.75 -8.05
N GLY A 38 4.74 -6.80 -8.58
CA GLY A 38 4.94 -6.24 -9.93
C GLY A 38 5.96 -5.09 -9.97
N SER A 39 6.44 -4.64 -8.81
CA SER A 39 7.32 -3.47 -8.65
C SER A 39 8.80 -3.83 -8.40
N SER A 40 9.19 -5.07 -8.71
CA SER A 40 10.60 -5.46 -8.73
C SER A 40 11.43 -4.57 -9.66
N ASP A 41 10.80 -3.84 -10.58
CA ASP A 41 11.43 -2.78 -11.34
C ASP A 41 11.89 -1.61 -10.45
N ILE A 42 13.20 -1.40 -10.41
CA ILE A 42 13.92 -0.28 -9.80
C ILE A 42 13.24 1.07 -10.07
N ASN A 43 12.59 1.24 -11.22
CA ASN A 43 11.86 2.47 -11.54
C ASN A 43 10.63 2.69 -10.66
N SER A 44 9.95 1.64 -10.21
CA SER A 44 8.80 1.79 -9.30
C SER A 44 9.25 2.34 -7.96
N ARG A 45 10.32 1.78 -7.39
CA ARG A 45 10.93 2.26 -6.14
C ARG A 45 11.50 3.67 -6.31
N ARG A 46 12.14 3.96 -7.44
CA ARG A 46 12.56 5.33 -7.81
C ARG A 46 11.39 6.31 -7.78
N ARG A 47 10.26 5.98 -8.42
CA ARG A 47 9.06 6.83 -8.42
C ARG A 47 8.45 7.00 -7.03
N MET A 48 8.47 5.96 -6.20
CA MET A 48 8.02 6.05 -4.81
C MET A 48 8.91 7.04 -4.04
N LEU A 49 10.23 6.89 -4.11
CA LEU A 49 11.16 7.77 -3.42
C LEU A 49 11.08 9.22 -3.89
N GLN A 50 10.82 9.47 -5.18
CA GLN A 50 10.59 10.82 -5.69
C GLN A 50 9.33 11.47 -5.09
N ARG A 51 8.24 10.70 -4.92
CA ARG A 51 7.05 11.20 -4.21
C ARG A 51 7.36 11.47 -2.75
N TYR A 52 8.04 10.55 -2.09
CA TYR A 52 8.38 10.67 -0.68
C TYR A 52 9.25 11.90 -0.42
N ARG A 53 10.25 12.15 -1.28
CA ARG A 53 11.07 13.36 -1.22
C ARG A 53 10.21 14.62 -1.31
N ALA A 54 9.35 14.72 -2.31
CA ALA A 54 8.50 15.90 -2.50
C ALA A 54 7.59 16.18 -1.29
N HIS A 55 7.07 15.12 -0.65
CA HIS A 55 6.23 15.27 0.54
C HIS A 55 7.05 15.62 1.79
N ALA A 56 8.23 15.02 1.96
CA ALA A 56 9.15 15.33 3.05
C ALA A 56 9.70 16.77 2.96
N GLU A 57 10.11 17.21 1.76
CA GLU A 57 10.55 18.59 1.49
C GLU A 57 9.44 19.61 1.77
N ALA A 58 8.19 19.21 1.59
CA ALA A 58 7.02 20.02 1.93
C ALA A 58 6.59 19.89 3.40
N GLY A 59 7.46 19.37 4.27
CA GLY A 59 7.28 19.32 5.73
C GLY A 59 6.38 18.21 6.25
N ARG A 60 6.01 17.23 5.42
CA ARG A 60 5.10 16.14 5.82
C ARG A 60 5.84 14.91 6.32
N ASN A 61 5.23 14.22 7.28
CA ASN A 61 5.60 12.86 7.62
C ASN A 61 5.25 11.91 6.47
N VAL A 62 6.10 10.93 6.19
CA VAL A 62 5.87 9.94 5.12
C VAL A 62 5.57 8.58 5.77
N VAL A 63 4.36 8.10 5.55
CA VAL A 63 3.86 6.81 6.07
C VAL A 63 3.55 5.88 4.91
N LEU A 64 4.13 4.67 4.97
CA LEU A 64 3.87 3.58 4.05
C LEU A 64 3.11 2.47 4.78
N LEU A 65 1.83 2.33 4.47
CA LEU A 65 1.00 1.24 4.95
C LEU A 65 1.25 0.00 4.08
N TYR A 66 1.72 -1.08 4.68
CA TYR A 66 2.00 -2.34 3.99
C TYR A 66 0.99 -3.41 4.37
N PHE A 67 0.43 -4.06 3.35
CA PHE A 67 -0.40 -5.25 3.49
C PHE A 67 0.24 -6.44 2.75
N GLY A 68 0.51 -7.49 3.50
CA GLY A 68 1.09 -8.74 3.02
C GLY A 68 0.69 -9.91 3.89
N ASP A 69 1.29 -11.06 3.63
CA ASP A 69 0.93 -12.30 4.32
C ASP A 69 1.25 -12.23 5.83
N HIS A 70 0.56 -13.01 6.64
CA HIS A 70 0.95 -13.32 8.01
C HIS A 70 1.88 -14.53 7.98
N ASP A 71 3.16 -14.24 7.74
CA ASP A 71 4.27 -15.20 7.73
C ASP A 71 5.54 -14.50 8.28
N PRO A 72 6.68 -15.21 8.43
CA PRO A 72 7.90 -14.58 8.92
C PRO A 72 8.36 -13.35 8.11
N ALA A 73 8.26 -13.39 6.78
CA ALA A 73 8.74 -12.31 5.92
C ALA A 73 7.80 -11.09 5.98
N GLY A 74 6.49 -11.32 6.03
CA GLY A 74 5.47 -10.30 6.19
C GLY A 74 5.59 -9.54 7.51
N LEU A 75 6.00 -10.20 8.61
CA LEU A 75 6.29 -9.52 9.89
C LEU A 75 7.59 -8.71 9.87
N ASP A 76 8.59 -9.12 9.07
CA ASP A 76 9.89 -8.45 8.93
C ASP A 76 9.90 -7.39 7.81
N ILE A 77 8.72 -7.03 7.29
CA ILE A 77 8.59 -6.18 6.10
C ILE A 77 9.17 -4.79 6.27
N ALA A 78 9.08 -4.19 7.46
CA ALA A 78 9.61 -2.85 7.71
C ALA A 78 11.12 -2.81 7.45
N ARG A 79 11.85 -3.83 7.89
CA ARG A 79 13.29 -3.98 7.64
C ARG A 79 13.56 -4.18 6.15
N VAL A 80 12.82 -5.09 5.50
CA VAL A 80 12.99 -5.41 4.07
C VAL A 80 12.72 -4.21 3.18
N VAL A 81 11.59 -3.54 3.36
CA VAL A 81 11.21 -2.36 2.56
C VAL A 81 12.21 -1.23 2.78
N LYS A 82 12.61 -0.95 4.03
CA LYS A 82 13.63 0.08 4.30
C LYS A 82 14.96 -0.25 3.62
N SER A 83 15.43 -1.50 3.71
CA SER A 83 16.66 -1.95 3.01
C SER A 83 16.56 -1.73 1.50
N ASN A 84 15.47 -2.18 0.88
CA ASN A 84 15.25 -2.06 -0.56
C ASN A 84 15.16 -0.59 -1.02
N LEU A 85 14.59 0.29 -0.19
CA LEU A 85 14.53 1.73 -0.47
C LEU A 85 15.91 2.39 -0.31
N LEU A 86 16.70 1.99 0.69
CA LEU A 86 18.08 2.46 0.89
C LEU A 86 19.00 2.08 -0.28
N GLU A 87 18.87 0.86 -0.81
CA GLU A 87 19.57 0.45 -2.03
C GLU A 87 19.28 1.36 -3.23
N CYS A 88 18.10 1.99 -3.23
CA CYS A 88 17.66 2.91 -4.28
C CYS A 88 18.02 4.38 -4.01
N ALA A 89 18.55 4.72 -2.82
CA ALA A 89 18.83 6.11 -2.44
C ALA A 89 19.90 6.77 -3.33
N ASN A 90 20.87 5.97 -3.81
CA ASN A 90 21.95 6.42 -4.69
C ASN A 90 21.58 6.44 -6.18
N ILE A 91 20.34 6.12 -6.52
CA ILE A 91 19.88 6.20 -7.92
C ILE A 91 19.76 7.68 -8.31
N ARG A 92 20.18 7.97 -9.54
CA ARG A 92 20.05 9.30 -10.16
C ARG A 92 18.62 9.84 -9.97
N ASP A 93 18.54 11.12 -9.60
CA ASP A 93 17.29 11.89 -9.44
C ASP A 93 16.38 11.45 -8.27
N VAL A 94 16.88 10.62 -7.34
CA VAL A 94 16.21 10.34 -6.04
C VAL A 94 16.74 11.30 -4.98
N GLY A 95 18.03 11.21 -4.61
CA GLY A 95 18.68 12.12 -3.67
C GLY A 95 17.93 12.29 -2.35
N PHE A 96 17.30 11.21 -1.85
CA PHE A 96 16.43 11.21 -0.68
C PHE A 96 16.84 10.09 0.27
N ASP A 97 17.03 10.43 1.55
CA ASP A 97 17.23 9.46 2.61
C ASP A 97 15.89 8.85 3.02
N PRO A 98 15.65 7.55 2.77
CA PRO A 98 14.39 6.88 3.12
C PRO A 98 14.30 6.50 4.61
N THR A 99 15.35 6.72 5.41
CA THR A 99 15.38 6.36 6.84
C THR A 99 14.18 6.89 7.64
N PRO A 100 13.73 8.15 7.44
CA PRO A 100 12.60 8.73 8.17
C PRO A 100 11.22 8.16 7.77
N ILE A 101 11.13 7.37 6.70
CA ILE A 101 9.85 6.78 6.28
C ILE A 101 9.37 5.83 7.37
N GLN A 102 8.14 6.05 7.84
CA GLN A 102 7.45 5.11 8.72
C GLN A 102 6.82 4.00 7.87
N VAL A 103 7.26 2.77 8.06
CA VAL A 103 6.64 1.59 7.42
C VAL A 103 5.79 0.89 8.46
N VAL A 104 4.48 0.81 8.20
CA VAL A 104 3.50 0.24 9.11
C VAL A 104 2.91 -1.00 8.46
N ARG A 105 3.07 -2.16 9.09
CA ARG A 105 2.34 -3.36 8.68
C ARG A 105 0.90 -3.23 9.15
N VAL A 106 -0.05 -3.49 8.27
CA VAL A 106 -1.47 -3.39 8.56
C VAL A 106 -2.16 -4.70 8.18
N GLY A 107 -3.18 -5.07 8.95
CA GLY A 107 -4.00 -6.23 8.66
C GLY A 107 -3.33 -7.54 9.10
N LEU A 108 -4.15 -8.57 9.26
CA LEU A 108 -3.70 -9.93 9.59
C LEU A 108 -2.77 -9.96 10.81
N ASP A 109 -3.09 -9.21 11.87
CA ASP A 109 -2.61 -9.60 13.20
C ASP A 109 -3.41 -10.81 13.70
N ALA A 110 -2.92 -11.47 14.75
CA ALA A 110 -3.54 -12.70 15.24
C ALA A 110 -5.02 -12.47 15.65
N GLY A 111 -5.34 -11.34 16.27
CA GLY A 111 -6.71 -11.04 16.68
C GLY A 111 -7.64 -10.79 15.50
N GLN A 112 -7.15 -10.11 14.46
CA GLN A 112 -7.91 -9.90 13.21
C GLN A 112 -8.12 -11.21 12.44
N ILE A 113 -7.12 -12.10 12.41
CA ILE A 113 -7.23 -13.42 11.79
C ILE A 113 -8.35 -14.22 12.44
N ASP A 114 -8.37 -14.26 13.78
CA ASP A 114 -9.37 -14.99 14.54
C ASP A 114 -10.75 -14.35 14.40
N ALA A 115 -10.85 -13.02 14.48
CA ALA A 115 -12.12 -12.29 14.37
C ALA A 115 -12.78 -12.42 12.99
N LEU A 116 -11.97 -12.61 11.93
CA LEU A 116 -12.45 -12.76 10.56
C LEU A 116 -12.54 -14.22 10.10
N ASP A 117 -12.25 -15.18 10.98
CA ASP A 117 -12.20 -16.62 10.68
C ASP A 117 -11.38 -16.91 9.40
N LEU A 118 -10.20 -16.29 9.31
CA LEU A 118 -9.33 -16.46 8.15
C LEU A 118 -8.62 -17.83 8.20
N PRO A 119 -8.55 -18.55 7.07
CA PRO A 119 -7.94 -19.87 7.03
C PRO A 119 -6.43 -19.82 7.28
N TRP A 120 -5.98 -20.55 8.28
CA TRP A 120 -4.58 -20.92 8.44
C TRP A 120 -4.18 -21.98 7.41
N ILE A 121 -2.94 -21.89 6.95
CA ILE A 121 -2.29 -22.89 6.10
C ILE A 121 -1.14 -23.49 6.91
N ASP A 122 -1.15 -24.80 7.10
CA ASP A 122 -0.16 -25.54 7.90
C ASP A 122 1.16 -25.81 7.14
N ASN A 123 1.77 -24.74 6.63
CA ASN A 123 3.15 -24.72 6.17
C ASN A 123 3.71 -23.28 6.16
N LEU A 124 5.02 -23.14 5.91
CA LEU A 124 5.66 -21.87 5.58
C LEU A 124 6.33 -21.94 4.21
N GLU A 125 5.62 -22.46 3.20
CA GLU A 125 6.10 -22.48 1.83
C GLU A 125 6.21 -21.06 1.27
N THR A 126 7.39 -20.74 0.76
CA THR A 126 7.69 -19.47 0.09
C THR A 126 7.37 -19.56 -1.41
N GLY A 127 7.40 -18.43 -2.11
CA GLY A 127 7.26 -18.41 -3.58
C GLY A 127 8.32 -19.20 -4.35
N SER A 128 9.40 -19.65 -3.69
CA SER A 128 10.41 -20.56 -4.26
C SER A 128 10.04 -22.05 -4.14
N GLY A 129 8.91 -22.37 -3.51
CA GLY A 129 8.49 -23.73 -3.19
C GLY A 129 9.20 -24.36 -1.98
N LYS A 130 10.12 -23.62 -1.34
CA LYS A 130 10.82 -24.10 -0.13
C LYS A 130 10.07 -23.69 1.13
N ASN A 131 10.04 -24.59 2.11
CA ASN A 131 9.41 -24.36 3.41
C ASN A 131 10.41 -23.74 4.40
N LEU A 132 10.10 -22.56 4.94
CA LEU A 132 10.94 -21.88 5.95
C LEU A 132 11.06 -22.65 7.27
N ALA A 133 10.10 -23.52 7.58
CA ALA A 133 10.15 -24.38 8.75
C ALA A 133 11.17 -25.53 8.61
N ASP A 134 11.66 -25.84 7.40
CA ASP A 134 12.69 -26.86 7.19
C ASP A 134 14.03 -26.38 7.77
N PRO A 135 14.67 -27.13 8.69
CA PRO A 135 15.99 -26.80 9.23
C PRO A 135 17.10 -26.60 8.18
N ARG A 136 16.93 -27.15 6.98
CA ARG A 136 17.86 -27.00 5.85
C ARG A 136 17.64 -25.71 5.06
N HIS A 137 16.56 -24.97 5.32
CA HIS A 137 16.33 -23.71 4.65
C HIS A 137 17.39 -22.67 5.11
N PRO A 138 18.03 -21.92 4.18
CA PRO A 138 19.08 -20.96 4.54
C PRO A 138 18.64 -19.93 5.60
N ASP A 139 17.36 -19.54 5.56
CA ASP A 139 16.79 -18.56 6.48
C ASP A 139 16.22 -19.16 7.77
N HIS A 140 16.15 -20.49 7.91
CA HIS A 140 15.52 -21.13 9.07
C HIS A 140 16.12 -20.70 10.41
N GLY A 141 17.45 -20.49 10.43
CA GLY A 141 18.19 -20.06 11.60
C GLY A 141 18.05 -18.57 11.94
N LYS A 142 17.43 -17.76 11.07
CA LYS A 142 17.36 -16.31 11.27
C LYS A 142 16.40 -15.95 12.42
N PRO A 143 16.71 -14.92 13.23
CA PRO A 143 15.90 -14.58 14.40
C PRO A 143 14.41 -14.38 14.10
N TYR A 144 14.06 -13.67 13.02
CA TYR A 144 12.65 -13.41 12.67
C TYR A 144 11.87 -14.70 12.36
N VAL A 145 12.51 -15.72 11.76
CA VAL A 145 11.90 -17.03 11.50
C VAL A 145 11.73 -17.81 12.80
N LYS A 146 12.74 -17.82 13.66
CA LYS A 146 12.69 -18.52 14.96
C LYS A 146 11.63 -17.93 15.90
N VAL A 147 11.55 -16.60 15.98
CA VAL A 147 10.52 -15.91 16.74
C VAL A 147 9.13 -16.27 16.21
N TYR A 148 8.93 -16.18 14.89
CA TYR A 148 7.65 -16.53 14.29
C TYR A 148 7.24 -17.99 14.57
N LEU A 149 8.15 -18.94 14.35
CA LEU A 149 7.90 -20.37 14.63
C LEU A 149 7.57 -20.62 16.10
N GLY A 150 8.21 -19.91 17.02
CA GLY A 150 7.92 -20.01 18.45
C GLY A 150 6.54 -19.48 18.84
N THR A 151 6.07 -18.42 18.17
CA THR A 151 4.78 -17.77 18.48
C THR A 151 3.61 -18.42 17.75
N HIS A 152 3.77 -18.69 16.46
CA HIS A 152 2.69 -19.09 15.57
C HIS A 152 2.82 -20.53 15.07
N GLY A 153 3.98 -21.17 15.20
CA GLY A 153 4.24 -22.48 14.60
C GLY A 153 4.45 -22.42 13.09
N PRO A 154 4.55 -23.58 12.41
CA PRO A 154 4.83 -23.66 10.97
C PRO A 154 3.57 -23.44 10.12
N ARG A 155 2.86 -22.34 10.37
CA ARG A 155 1.61 -21.99 9.68
C ARG A 155 1.57 -20.51 9.31
N LYS A 156 0.82 -20.18 8.27
CA LYS A 156 0.65 -18.81 7.77
C LYS A 156 -0.80 -18.50 7.45
N VAL A 157 -1.12 -17.21 7.34
CA VAL A 157 -2.36 -16.73 6.69
C VAL A 157 -1.98 -15.87 5.51
N GLU A 158 -2.51 -16.20 4.34
CA GLU A 158 -2.26 -15.41 3.14
C GLU A 158 -3.20 -14.19 3.05
N ALA A 159 -2.69 -13.07 2.53
CA ALA A 159 -3.45 -11.83 2.50
C ALA A 159 -4.64 -11.84 1.53
N ASN A 160 -4.61 -12.69 0.51
CA ASN A 160 -5.77 -12.93 -0.36
C ASN A 160 -6.95 -13.56 0.39
N ALA A 161 -6.74 -14.14 1.59
CA ALA A 161 -7.83 -14.62 2.42
C ALA A 161 -8.84 -13.50 2.78
N LEU A 162 -8.40 -12.24 2.80
CA LEU A 162 -9.26 -11.07 2.99
C LEU A 162 -10.36 -10.95 1.91
N ALA A 163 -10.20 -11.57 0.75
CA ALA A 163 -11.24 -11.60 -0.28
C ALA A 163 -12.50 -12.36 0.16
N ARG A 164 -12.42 -13.19 1.21
CA ARG A 164 -13.58 -13.87 1.82
C ARG A 164 -14.57 -12.89 2.47
N ASN A 165 -14.06 -11.76 2.97
CA ASN A 165 -14.89 -10.71 3.54
C ASN A 165 -14.45 -9.32 3.03
N PRO A 166 -14.90 -8.92 1.83
CA PRO A 166 -14.49 -7.65 1.23
C PRO A 166 -14.86 -6.40 2.02
N ALA A 167 -15.95 -6.46 2.81
CA ALA A 167 -16.35 -5.35 3.66
C ALA A 167 -15.32 -5.15 4.78
N ALA A 168 -15.05 -6.20 5.57
CA ALA A 168 -14.05 -6.12 6.63
C ALA A 168 -12.66 -5.75 6.11
N ALA A 169 -12.26 -6.27 4.94
CA ALA A 169 -11.00 -5.90 4.34
C ALA A 169 -10.91 -4.40 3.97
N ARG A 170 -12.02 -3.81 3.52
CA ARG A 170 -12.11 -2.36 3.25
C ARG A 170 -12.10 -1.55 4.54
N ASP A 171 -12.77 -2.04 5.59
CA ASP A 171 -12.77 -1.39 6.91
C ASP A 171 -11.37 -1.39 7.52
N LEU A 172 -10.59 -2.46 7.35
CA LEU A 172 -9.19 -2.54 7.80
C LEU A 172 -8.30 -1.46 7.14
N ILE A 173 -8.36 -1.33 5.81
CA ILE A 173 -7.56 -0.31 5.11
C ILE A 173 -8.06 1.11 5.39
N GLU A 174 -9.37 1.30 5.52
CA GLU A 174 -9.94 2.60 5.89
C GLU A 174 -9.51 3.02 7.30
N GLY A 175 -9.62 2.11 8.28
CA GLY A 175 -9.17 2.37 9.65
C GLY A 175 -7.70 2.78 9.71
N ALA A 176 -6.83 2.06 9.00
CA ALA A 176 -5.41 2.37 8.96
C ALA A 176 -5.07 3.68 8.25
N ILE A 177 -5.82 4.05 7.19
CA ILE A 177 -5.70 5.38 6.58
C ILE A 177 -6.13 6.46 7.58
N ASN A 178 -7.20 6.19 8.34
CA ASN A 178 -7.81 7.13 9.27
C ASN A 178 -6.97 7.41 10.53
N GLU A 179 -5.94 6.60 10.80
CA GLU A 179 -4.92 6.91 11.81
C GLU A 179 -4.07 8.13 11.43
N TYR A 180 -4.01 8.47 10.15
CA TYR A 180 -3.13 9.52 9.61
C TYR A 180 -3.84 10.59 8.80
N ILE A 181 -5.02 10.28 8.26
CA ILE A 181 -5.84 11.19 7.45
C ILE A 181 -7.21 11.32 8.12
N PRO A 182 -7.75 12.53 8.33
CA PRO A 182 -9.09 12.71 8.88
C PRO A 182 -10.18 11.95 8.10
N PRO A 183 -11.14 11.29 8.77
CA PRO A 183 -12.21 10.53 8.08
C PRO A 183 -13.10 11.38 7.15
N ASP A 184 -13.18 12.69 7.39
CA ASP A 184 -13.93 13.65 6.57
C ASP A 184 -13.11 14.20 5.38
N TRP A 185 -11.83 13.85 5.28
CA TRP A 185 -10.94 14.25 4.19
C TRP A 185 -11.51 13.98 2.79
N PRO A 186 -12.16 12.83 2.51
CA PRO A 186 -12.78 12.60 1.21
C PRO A 186 -13.86 13.62 0.86
N ILE A 187 -14.63 14.08 1.86
CA ILE A 187 -15.70 15.08 1.70
C ILE A 187 -15.05 16.43 1.40
N PHE A 188 -14.15 16.88 2.27
CA PHE A 188 -13.43 18.15 2.13
C PHE A 188 -12.75 18.27 0.76
N HIS A 189 -12.08 17.22 0.32
CA HIS A 189 -11.40 17.21 -0.97
C HIS A 189 -12.38 17.16 -2.16
N ALA A 190 -13.51 16.45 -2.05
CA ALA A 190 -14.52 16.41 -3.10
C ALA A 190 -15.14 17.80 -3.33
N GLU A 191 -15.44 18.53 -2.26
CA GLU A 191 -15.96 19.89 -2.32
C GLU A 191 -14.97 20.86 -2.97
N ARG A 192 -13.69 20.81 -2.60
CA ARG A 192 -12.63 21.62 -3.24
C ARG A 192 -12.49 21.39 -4.74
N LEU A 193 -12.76 20.17 -5.21
CA LEU A 193 -12.64 19.82 -6.64
C LEU A 193 -13.90 20.12 -7.45
N LEU A 194 -15.04 20.38 -6.80
CA LEU A 194 -16.32 20.56 -7.49
C LEU A 194 -16.27 21.70 -8.52
N PRO A 195 -15.79 22.92 -8.19
CA PRO A 195 -15.74 24.02 -9.15
C PRO A 195 -14.84 23.71 -10.35
N HIS A 196 -13.71 23.03 -10.11
CA HIS A 196 -12.79 22.64 -11.17
C HIS A 196 -13.38 21.58 -12.11
N ARG A 197 -14.18 20.65 -11.58
CA ARG A 197 -14.89 19.63 -12.36
C ARG A 197 -15.99 20.23 -13.21
N GLU A 198 -16.74 21.18 -12.66
CA GLU A 198 -17.79 21.91 -13.37
C GLU A 198 -17.18 22.72 -14.52
N ALA A 199 -16.15 23.51 -14.26
CA ALA A 199 -15.43 24.27 -15.28
C ALA A 199 -14.85 23.37 -16.38
N ALA A 200 -14.25 22.23 -16.02
CA ALA A 200 -13.76 21.26 -17.01
C ALA A 200 -14.91 20.70 -17.86
N ARG A 201 -16.04 20.35 -17.24
CA ARG A 201 -17.22 19.82 -17.95
C ARG A 201 -17.79 20.85 -18.93
N GLU A 202 -17.90 22.11 -18.52
CA GLU A 202 -18.34 23.21 -19.37
C GLU A 202 -17.38 23.45 -20.54
N ALA A 203 -16.07 23.47 -20.28
CA ALA A 203 -15.06 23.61 -21.33
C ALA A 203 -15.10 22.46 -22.34
N PHE A 204 -15.27 21.21 -21.89
CA PHE A 204 -15.44 20.05 -22.76
C PHE A 204 -16.74 20.15 -23.58
N ALA A 205 -17.85 20.55 -22.97
CA ALA A 205 -19.13 20.73 -23.67
C ALA A 205 -19.03 21.83 -24.74
N ALA A 206 -18.39 22.96 -24.42
CA ALA A 206 -18.15 24.05 -25.36
C ALA A 206 -17.24 23.62 -26.53
N LEU A 207 -16.22 22.81 -26.28
CA LEU A 207 -15.37 22.25 -27.34
C LEU A 207 -16.17 21.35 -28.28
N ILE A 208 -16.98 20.43 -27.73
CA ILE A 208 -17.84 19.53 -28.51
C ILE A 208 -18.82 20.32 -29.38
N ALA A 209 -19.47 21.36 -28.82
CA ALA A 209 -20.40 22.21 -29.55
C ALA A 209 -19.72 22.95 -30.73
N ARG A 210 -18.46 23.39 -30.55
CA ARG A 210 -17.68 24.04 -31.60
C ARG A 210 -17.20 23.08 -32.69
N THR A 211 -16.88 21.85 -32.35
CA THR A 211 -16.44 20.82 -33.31
C THR A 211 -17.60 20.11 -34.02
N GLY A 212 -18.78 20.05 -33.40
CA GLY A 212 -19.99 19.48 -33.99
C GLY A 212 -20.73 20.42 -34.95
N GLY A 213 -20.38 21.72 -34.95
CA GLY A 213 -21.02 22.74 -35.79
C GLY A 213 -20.38 22.98 -37.15
N SER A 214 -19.29 22.28 -37.51
CA SER A 214 -18.60 22.46 -38.81
C SER A 214 -19.03 21.44 -39.89
N GLY A 215 -20.25 20.90 -39.78
CA GLY A 215 -20.85 20.00 -40.77
C GLY A 215 -22.05 20.63 -41.47
N ALA A 216 -21.82 21.05 -42.73
CA ALA A 216 -22.78 21.40 -43.78
C ALA A 216 -23.37 22.83 -43.73
N PRO A 217 -23.75 23.43 -44.88
CA PRO A 217 -24.00 22.83 -46.21
C PRO A 217 -22.81 22.77 -47.16
#